data_AF-A0A535ZHD9-F1
#
_entry.id   AF-A0A535ZHD9-F1
#
_cell.length_a   1.000
_cell.length_b   1.000
_cell.length_c   1.000
_cell.angle_alpha   90.00
_cell.angle_beta   90.00
_cell.angle_gamma   90.00
#
_symmetry.space_group_name_H-M   'P 1'
#
loop_
_entity.id
_entity.type
_entity.pdbx_description
1 polymer ?
#
loop_
_entity_poly.entity_id
_entity_poly.type
_entity_poly.pdbx_seq_one_letter_code
_entity_poly.pdbx_strand_id
1 'polypeptide(L)'
;MVPLLRAVVVWSVVLATVILPHIDQSPAGSTAAVTQLSSYDRSSALSESKAKHTQQQQQDQVTQWSAELAQGLAQYQAEQQALAQAQAIADAQSQLDNHPPPPPFIAKIIYDAFSPLGTRAVEWAINVAYCESRYHPNSVNTDSGASGLFQFMPGTWSGTPWASKSPFDPVANAQAAAWLYSHYGPGRWTCQG
;
A
#
# COMPACT_ATOMS: atom_id res chain seq x y z
N MET A 1 -15.96 -38.39 -60.67
CA MET A 1 -14.54 -38.04 -60.93
C MET A 1 -14.45 -37.07 -62.12
N VAL A 2 -14.99 -35.86 -61.98
CA VAL A 2 -15.09 -34.87 -63.08
C VAL A 2 -14.79 -33.40 -62.68
N PRO A 3 -14.54 -32.99 -61.41
CA PRO A 3 -14.24 -31.57 -61.14
C PRO A 3 -12.76 -31.18 -61.28
N LEU A 4 -11.81 -32.14 -61.26
CA LEU A 4 -10.38 -31.82 -61.19
C LEU A 4 -9.73 -31.47 -62.54
N LEU A 5 -10.30 -31.89 -63.68
CA LEU A 5 -9.75 -31.55 -65.00
C LEU A 5 -10.10 -30.13 -65.47
N ARG A 6 -11.18 -29.54 -64.95
CA ARG A 6 -11.58 -28.16 -65.30
C ARG A 6 -10.72 -27.09 -64.61
N ALA A 7 -10.16 -27.39 -63.44
CA ALA A 7 -9.30 -26.45 -62.72
C ALA A 7 -7.92 -26.26 -63.38
N VAL A 8 -7.36 -27.31 -63.97
CA VAL A 8 -6.03 -27.25 -64.60
C VAL A 8 -6.05 -26.46 -65.91
N VAL A 9 -7.10 -26.58 -66.72
CA VAL A 9 -7.19 -25.82 -67.99
C VAL A 9 -7.40 -24.33 -67.74
N VAL A 10 -8.18 -23.95 -66.73
CA VAL A 10 -8.38 -22.53 -66.36
C VAL A 10 -7.08 -21.91 -65.85
N TRP A 11 -6.27 -22.68 -65.11
CA TRP A 11 -4.96 -22.19 -64.64
C TRP A 11 -3.93 -22.03 -65.76
N SER A 12 -3.94 -22.89 -66.78
CA SER A 12 -3.03 -22.76 -67.93
C SER A 12 -3.33 -21.55 -68.82
N VAL A 13 -4.60 -21.16 -68.97
CA VAL A 13 -5.00 -20.01 -69.81
C VAL A 13 -4.72 -18.67 -69.09
N VAL A 14 -4.83 -18.62 -67.76
CA VAL A 14 -4.45 -17.43 -66.98
C VAL A 14 -2.93 -17.26 -66.94
N LEU A 15 -2.16 -18.36 -66.84
CA LEU A 15 -0.70 -18.30 -66.96
C LEU A 15 -0.24 -17.85 -68.36
N ALA A 16 -0.91 -18.28 -69.43
CA ALA A 16 -0.55 -17.88 -70.80
C ALA A 16 -0.88 -16.41 -71.15
N THR A 17 -1.86 -15.81 -70.47
CA THR A 17 -2.23 -14.39 -70.68
C THR A 17 -1.47 -13.43 -69.75
N VAL A 18 -0.88 -13.92 -68.65
CA VAL A 18 0.02 -13.14 -67.78
C VAL A 18 1.47 -13.14 -68.28
N ILE A 19 1.86 -14.09 -69.15
CA ILE A 19 3.26 -14.29 -69.59
C ILE A 19 3.61 -13.68 -70.97
N LEU A 20 2.66 -13.14 -71.74
CA LEU A 20 2.98 -12.41 -72.98
C LEU A 20 2.78 -10.90 -72.84
N PRO A 21 3.86 -10.09 -72.77
CA PRO A 21 3.76 -8.68 -73.09
C PRO A 21 3.52 -8.53 -74.59
N HIS A 22 2.46 -7.80 -74.97
CA HIS A 22 2.35 -7.26 -76.32
C HIS A 22 3.55 -6.35 -76.56
N ILE A 23 4.42 -6.77 -77.47
CA ILE A 23 5.54 -5.97 -77.96
C ILE A 23 4.93 -4.94 -78.91
N ASP A 24 4.52 -3.80 -78.35
CA ASP A 24 4.51 -2.55 -79.09
C ASP A 24 5.88 -1.89 -78.88
N GLN A 25 6.72 -2.02 -79.90
CA GLN A 25 7.94 -1.23 -80.04
C GLN A 25 7.56 0.18 -80.44
N SER A 26 7.66 1.11 -79.50
CA SER A 26 7.99 2.51 -79.79
C SER A 26 9.22 2.89 -78.97
N PRO A 27 10.25 3.52 -79.57
CA PRO A 27 11.56 3.62 -78.97
C PRO A 27 11.59 4.77 -77.96
N ALA A 28 11.28 4.46 -76.70
CA ALA A 28 11.70 5.28 -75.56
C ALA A 28 12.89 4.56 -74.90
N GLY A 29 14.07 5.17 -75.01
CA GLY A 29 15.39 4.57 -74.80
C GLY A 29 15.62 3.78 -73.51
N SER A 30 16.70 2.99 -73.52
CA SER A 30 17.27 2.19 -72.42
C SER A 30 17.35 2.90 -71.05
N THR A 31 17.22 4.22 -71.02
CA THR A 31 17.04 5.06 -69.83
C THR A 31 15.77 4.74 -69.02
N ALA A 32 14.65 4.36 -69.64
CA ALA A 32 13.38 4.15 -68.92
C ALA A 32 13.40 2.91 -68.01
N ALA A 33 13.96 1.77 -68.47
CA ALA A 33 14.06 0.54 -67.69
C ALA A 33 15.04 0.66 -66.50
N VAL A 34 16.18 1.34 -66.72
CA VAL A 34 17.16 1.63 -65.65
C VAL A 34 16.57 2.56 -64.58
N THR A 35 15.71 3.51 -64.98
CA THR A 35 15.02 4.41 -64.07
C THR A 35 13.99 3.67 -63.19
N GLN A 36 13.28 2.69 -63.75
CA GLN A 36 12.30 1.87 -63.00
C GLN A 36 12.96 0.99 -61.94
N LEU A 37 14.03 0.24 -62.26
CA LEU A 37 14.78 -0.55 -61.27
C LEU A 37 15.35 0.33 -60.15
N SER A 38 15.97 1.45 -60.50
CA SER A 38 16.53 2.40 -59.53
C SER A 38 15.47 2.99 -58.59
N SER A 39 14.25 3.18 -59.09
CA SER A 39 13.11 3.66 -58.28
C SER A 39 12.59 2.59 -57.32
N TYR A 40 12.59 1.32 -57.73
CA TYR A 40 12.19 0.19 -56.90
C TYR A 40 13.19 -0.04 -55.75
N ASP A 41 14.49 -0.07 -56.04
CA ASP A 41 15.55 -0.22 -55.02
C ASP A 41 15.54 0.93 -54.01
N ARG A 42 15.21 2.16 -54.45
CA ARG A 42 15.03 3.29 -53.53
C ARG A 42 13.79 3.11 -52.66
N SER A 43 12.68 2.60 -53.21
CA SER A 43 11.45 2.35 -52.47
C SER A 43 11.58 1.21 -51.45
N SER A 44 12.33 0.15 -51.77
CA SER A 44 12.62 -0.97 -50.86
C SER A 44 13.51 -0.53 -49.71
N ALA A 45 14.59 0.22 -49.97
CA ALA A 45 15.46 0.78 -48.93
C ALA A 45 14.72 1.74 -47.98
N LEU A 46 13.81 2.56 -48.51
CA LEU A 46 12.95 3.43 -47.69
C LEU A 46 11.96 2.63 -46.83
N SER A 47 11.41 1.52 -47.36
CA SER A 47 10.53 0.62 -46.61
C SER A 47 11.27 -0.07 -45.46
N GLU A 48 12.48 -0.57 -45.70
CA GLU A 48 13.34 -1.18 -44.68
C GLU A 48 13.74 -0.19 -43.59
N SER A 49 14.13 1.03 -43.97
CA SER A 49 14.42 2.09 -43.01
C SER A 49 13.22 2.41 -42.13
N LYS A 50 12.02 2.54 -42.71
CA LYS A 50 10.78 2.74 -41.95
C LYS A 50 10.48 1.58 -41.00
N ALA A 51 10.59 0.34 -41.48
CA ALA A 51 10.37 -0.85 -40.65
C ALA A 51 11.35 -0.91 -39.46
N LYS A 52 12.63 -0.61 -39.70
CA LYS A 52 13.66 -0.54 -38.65
C LYS A 52 13.35 0.55 -37.63
N HIS A 53 12.92 1.73 -38.06
CA HIS A 53 12.52 2.81 -37.15
C HIS A 53 11.30 2.42 -36.31
N THR A 54 10.27 1.83 -36.92
CA THR A 54 9.09 1.35 -36.19
C THR A 54 9.47 0.27 -35.18
N GLN A 55 10.33 -0.67 -35.55
CA GLN A 55 10.82 -1.71 -34.65
C GLN A 55 11.59 -1.12 -33.47
N GLN A 56 12.44 -0.12 -33.72
CA GLN A 56 13.18 0.56 -32.66
C GLN A 56 12.23 1.32 -31.71
N GLN A 57 11.22 2.03 -32.24
CA GLN A 57 10.19 2.68 -31.42
C GLN A 57 9.39 1.69 -30.56
N GLN A 58 9.05 0.52 -31.09
CA GLN A 58 8.39 -0.54 -30.33
C GLN A 58 9.29 -1.06 -29.21
N GLN A 59 10.57 -1.29 -29.50
CA GLN A 59 11.56 -1.72 -28.50
C GLN A 59 11.72 -0.66 -27.40
N ASP A 60 11.78 0.62 -27.77
CA ASP A 60 11.88 1.74 -26.83
C ASP A 60 10.64 1.83 -25.94
N GLN A 61 9.44 1.65 -26.51
CA GLN A 61 8.18 1.64 -25.76
C GLN A 61 8.12 0.47 -24.76
N VAL A 62 8.49 -0.74 -25.18
CA VAL A 62 8.56 -1.91 -24.29
C VAL A 62 9.56 -1.66 -23.17
N THR A 63 10.71 -1.06 -23.48
CA THR A 63 11.73 -0.75 -22.49
C THR A 63 11.22 0.28 -21.48
N GLN A 64 10.54 1.35 -21.94
CA GLN A 64 9.93 2.36 -21.08
C GLN A 64 8.89 1.75 -20.13
N TRP A 65 7.93 0.97 -20.64
CA TRP A 65 6.92 0.33 -19.79
C TRP A 65 7.52 -0.68 -18.81
N SER A 66 8.56 -1.42 -19.22
CA SER A 66 9.26 -2.33 -18.32
C SER A 66 9.96 -1.59 -17.18
N ALA A 67 10.51 -0.40 -17.45
CA ALA A 67 11.12 0.45 -16.44
C ALA A 67 10.08 1.04 -15.49
N GLU A 68 8.93 1.50 -15.99
CA GLU A 68 7.81 1.99 -15.18
C GLU A 68 7.28 0.90 -14.24
N LEU A 69 7.09 -0.33 -14.75
CA LEU A 69 6.67 -1.47 -13.94
C LEU A 69 7.70 -1.80 -12.84
N ALA A 70 8.99 -1.81 -13.20
CA ALA A 70 10.07 -2.06 -12.23
C ALA A 70 10.11 -0.99 -11.13
N GLN A 71 9.89 0.28 -11.48
CA GLN A 71 9.80 1.37 -10.50
C GLN A 71 8.60 1.21 -9.58
N GLY A 72 7.42 0.88 -10.10
CA GLY A 72 6.22 0.64 -9.29
C GLY A 72 6.41 -0.53 -8.31
N LEU A 73 7.04 -1.62 -8.75
CA LEU A 73 7.38 -2.75 -7.88
C LEU A 73 8.38 -2.36 -6.79
N ALA A 74 9.39 -1.57 -7.12
CA ALA A 74 10.36 -1.09 -6.14
C ALA A 74 9.72 -0.17 -5.09
N GLN A 75 8.81 0.72 -5.51
CA GLN A 75 8.04 1.58 -4.60
C GLN A 75 7.17 0.75 -3.65
N TYR A 76 6.44 -0.23 -4.19
CA TYR A 76 5.64 -1.14 -3.38
C TYR A 76 6.49 -1.92 -2.37
N GLN A 77 7.64 -2.45 -2.81
CA GLN A 77 8.58 -3.13 -1.91
C GLN A 77 9.11 -2.19 -0.82
N ALA A 78 9.42 -0.94 -1.15
CA ALA A 78 9.85 0.06 -0.18
C ALA A 78 8.75 0.38 0.85
N GLU A 79 7.49 0.49 0.41
CA GLU A 79 6.34 0.69 1.29
C GLU A 79 6.15 -0.50 2.25
N GLN A 80 6.23 -1.73 1.74
CA GLN A 80 6.18 -2.94 2.57
C GLN A 80 7.34 -2.98 3.58
N GLN A 81 8.54 -2.61 3.17
CA GLN A 81 9.69 -2.51 4.07
C GLN A 81 9.49 -1.42 5.13
N ALA A 82 8.92 -0.28 4.79
CA ALA A 82 8.63 0.79 5.73
C ALA A 82 7.58 0.37 6.78
N LEU A 83 6.52 -0.33 6.35
CA LEU A 83 5.53 -0.90 7.27
C LEU A 83 6.15 -1.96 8.19
N ALA A 84 6.96 -2.86 7.64
CA ALA A 84 7.67 -3.87 8.42
C ALA A 84 8.65 -3.24 9.43
N GLN A 85 9.36 -2.16 9.05
CA GLN A 85 10.21 -1.40 9.95
C GLN A 85 9.40 -0.70 11.04
N ALA A 86 8.26 -0.09 10.71
CA ALA A 86 7.39 0.55 11.70
C ALA A 86 6.83 -0.47 12.71
N GLN A 87 6.44 -1.66 12.23
CA GLN A 87 6.04 -2.77 13.08
C GLN A 87 7.19 -3.25 13.96
N ALA A 88 8.40 -3.43 13.42
CA ALA A 88 9.57 -3.82 14.19
C ALA A 88 9.93 -2.80 15.28
N ILE A 89 9.78 -1.50 15.01
CA ILE A 89 9.97 -0.44 16.01
C ILE A 89 8.90 -0.53 17.10
N ALA A 90 7.62 -0.70 16.73
CA ALA A 90 6.53 -0.87 17.69
C ALA A 90 6.70 -2.14 18.55
N ASP A 91 7.13 -3.24 17.94
CA ASP A 91 7.42 -4.49 18.63
C ASP A 91 8.62 -4.32 19.57
N ALA A 92 9.70 -3.69 19.12
CA ALA A 92 10.86 -3.41 19.96
C ALA A 92 10.49 -2.51 21.15
N GLN A 93 9.64 -1.50 20.96
CA GLN A 93 9.09 -0.68 22.04
C GLN A 93 8.27 -1.54 23.01
N SER A 94 7.37 -2.39 22.50
CA SER A 94 6.55 -3.28 23.34
C SER A 94 7.36 -4.30 24.14
N GLN A 95 8.55 -4.72 23.65
CA GLN A 95 9.47 -5.61 24.37
C GLN A 95 10.21 -4.90 25.51
N LEU A 96 10.39 -3.58 25.40
CA LEU A 96 10.95 -2.76 26.47
C LEU A 96 9.91 -2.43 27.55
N ASP A 97 8.63 -2.42 27.18
CA ASP A 97 7.53 -2.22 28.11
C ASP A 97 7.37 -3.46 29.01
N ASN A 98 7.21 -3.25 30.32
CA ASN A 98 7.04 -4.35 31.28
C ASN A 98 5.62 -4.97 31.25
N HIS A 99 4.81 -4.62 30.24
CA HIS A 99 3.43 -5.06 30.13
C HIS A 99 2.91 -5.05 28.67
N PRO A 100 1.91 -5.88 28.33
CA PRO A 100 1.22 -5.78 27.04
C PRO A 100 0.53 -4.42 26.87
N PRO A 101 0.28 -3.97 25.62
CA PRO A 101 -0.46 -2.74 25.39
C PRO A 101 -1.92 -2.85 25.85
N PRO A 102 -2.56 -1.73 26.25
CA PRO A 102 -3.97 -1.72 26.61
C PRO A 102 -4.87 -2.11 25.42
N PRO A 103 -6.04 -2.74 25.69
CA PRO A 103 -7.07 -2.90 24.67
C PRO A 103 -7.41 -1.55 24.02
N PRO A 104 -7.69 -1.47 22.70
CA PRO A 104 -7.82 -0.20 21.99
C PRO A 104 -8.83 0.78 22.59
N PHE A 105 -9.95 0.28 23.11
CA PHE A 105 -10.95 1.13 23.75
C PHE A 105 -10.46 1.70 25.11
N ILE A 106 -9.73 0.92 25.90
CA ILE A 106 -9.11 1.39 27.15
C ILE A 106 -8.00 2.38 26.85
N ALA A 107 -7.16 2.07 25.86
CA ALA A 107 -6.12 2.96 25.39
C ALA A 107 -6.73 4.34 25.07
N LYS A 108 -7.77 4.37 24.22
CA LYS A 108 -8.46 5.62 23.87
C LYS A 108 -8.98 6.37 25.09
N ILE A 109 -9.59 5.69 26.05
CA ILE A 109 -10.10 6.32 27.27
C ILE A 109 -8.97 6.96 28.09
N ILE A 110 -7.82 6.27 28.22
CA ILE A 110 -6.64 6.81 28.92
C ILE A 110 -6.07 8.00 28.15
N TYR A 111 -5.90 7.91 26.83
CA TYR A 111 -5.43 9.01 25.98
C TYR A 111 -6.36 10.23 26.08
N ASP A 112 -7.67 10.04 25.98
CA ASP A 112 -8.66 11.13 26.07
C ASP A 112 -8.58 11.84 27.44
N ALA A 113 -8.39 11.10 28.52
CA ALA A 113 -8.33 11.67 29.87
C ALA A 113 -7.00 12.36 30.18
N PHE A 114 -5.86 11.80 29.75
CA PHE A 114 -4.53 12.25 30.16
C PHE A 114 -3.80 13.11 29.11
N SER A 115 -4.21 13.11 27.84
CA SER A 115 -3.55 13.93 26.81
C SER A 115 -3.47 15.42 27.12
N PRO A 116 -4.45 16.08 27.79
CA PRO A 116 -4.31 17.49 28.18
C PRO A 116 -3.19 17.75 29.19
N LEU A 117 -2.73 16.70 29.89
CA LEU A 117 -1.66 16.76 30.89
C LEU A 117 -0.27 16.46 30.29
N GLY A 118 -0.21 16.10 29.01
CA GLY A 118 1.01 15.84 28.26
C GLY A 118 1.42 14.37 28.19
N THR A 119 2.36 14.06 27.30
CA THR A 119 2.77 12.70 26.93
C THR A 119 3.23 11.86 28.12
N ARG A 120 3.99 12.47 29.04
CA ARG A 120 4.52 11.79 30.22
C ARG A 120 3.42 11.36 31.21
N ALA A 121 2.31 12.11 31.27
CA ALA A 121 1.16 11.73 32.08
C ALA A 121 0.39 10.57 31.45
N VAL A 122 0.33 10.53 30.11
CA VAL A 122 -0.27 9.41 29.37
C VAL A 122 0.53 8.13 29.55
N GLU A 123 1.86 8.18 29.38
CA GLU A 123 2.75 7.03 29.62
C GLU A 123 2.59 6.50 31.04
N TRP A 124 2.64 7.40 32.04
CA TRP A 124 2.38 7.04 33.43
C TRP A 124 1.03 6.34 33.61
N ALA A 125 -0.04 6.89 33.02
CA ALA A 125 -1.39 6.35 33.16
C ALA A 125 -1.53 4.96 32.52
N ILE A 126 -0.88 4.72 31.38
CA ILE A 126 -0.84 3.40 30.73
C ILE A 126 -0.17 2.38 31.66
N ASN A 127 0.97 2.72 32.26
CA ASN A 127 1.71 1.80 33.11
C ASN A 127 0.96 1.53 34.43
N VAL A 128 0.39 2.57 35.04
CA VAL A 128 -0.40 2.43 36.28
C VAL A 128 -1.68 1.64 36.05
N ALA A 129 -2.44 1.90 34.99
CA ALA A 129 -3.66 1.14 34.70
C ALA A 129 -3.38 -0.35 34.50
N TYR A 130 -2.22 -0.72 33.92
CA TYR A 130 -1.79 -2.11 33.88
C TYR A 130 -1.47 -2.65 35.26
N CYS A 131 -0.69 -1.91 36.05
CA CYS A 131 -0.27 -2.33 37.38
C CYS A 131 -1.47 -2.58 38.30
N GLU A 132 -2.43 -1.66 38.28
CA GLU A 132 -3.59 -1.63 39.16
C GLU A 132 -4.65 -2.68 38.76
N SER A 133 -4.99 -2.78 37.48
CA SER A 133 -6.14 -3.59 37.05
C SER A 133 -5.88 -4.52 35.87
N ARG A 134 -4.65 -4.53 35.33
CA ARG A 134 -4.33 -5.16 34.04
C ARG A 134 -5.27 -4.67 32.93
N TYR A 135 -5.59 -3.38 32.96
CA TYR A 135 -6.55 -2.70 32.08
C TYR A 135 -8.01 -3.15 32.19
N HIS A 136 -8.37 -3.90 33.23
CA HIS A 136 -9.69 -4.45 33.37
C HIS A 136 -10.58 -3.54 34.23
N PRO A 137 -11.61 -2.88 33.65
CA PRO A 137 -12.37 -1.84 34.36
C PRO A 137 -13.28 -2.36 35.46
N ASN A 138 -13.52 -3.67 35.51
CA ASN A 138 -14.32 -4.32 36.54
C ASN A 138 -13.47 -4.96 37.66
N SER A 139 -12.17 -4.66 37.72
CA SER A 139 -11.29 -5.21 38.75
C SER A 139 -11.64 -4.68 40.13
N VAL A 140 -11.67 -5.58 41.11
CA VAL A 140 -11.88 -5.28 42.52
C VAL A 140 -10.80 -5.98 43.33
N ASN A 141 -10.09 -5.23 44.15
CA ASN A 141 -9.25 -5.80 45.20
C ASN A 141 -10.14 -6.15 46.40
N THR A 142 -10.24 -7.44 46.75
CA THR A 142 -11.13 -7.92 47.82
C THR A 142 -10.69 -7.51 49.22
N ASP A 143 -9.40 -7.23 49.42
CA ASP A 143 -8.84 -6.90 50.73
C ASP A 143 -8.99 -5.40 51.04
N SER A 144 -8.73 -4.54 50.05
CA SER A 144 -8.79 -3.08 50.21
C SER A 144 -10.10 -2.44 49.74
N GLY A 145 -10.87 -3.14 48.91
CA GLY A 145 -12.06 -2.60 48.24
C GLY A 145 -11.73 -1.67 47.06
N ALA A 146 -10.46 -1.57 46.67
CA ALA A 146 -10.05 -0.76 45.53
C ALA A 146 -10.73 -1.24 44.24
N SER A 147 -11.28 -0.32 43.46
CA SER A 147 -12.20 -0.64 42.37
C SER A 147 -11.86 0.10 41.07
N GLY A 148 -12.05 -0.60 39.96
CA GLY A 148 -11.97 -0.04 38.62
C GLY A 148 -10.56 0.01 38.03
N LEU A 149 -10.46 0.68 36.88
CA LEU A 149 -9.28 0.73 36.02
C LEU A 149 -8.01 1.22 36.74
N PHE A 150 -8.13 2.25 37.59
CA PHE A 150 -7.04 2.83 38.39
C PHE A 150 -7.15 2.48 39.88
N GLN A 151 -7.91 1.44 40.23
CA GLN A 151 -8.07 0.90 41.60
C GLN A 151 -8.28 1.99 42.66
N PHE A 152 -9.35 2.76 42.52
CA PHE A 152 -9.71 3.76 43.50
C PHE A 152 -10.22 3.11 44.79
N MET A 153 -9.64 3.52 45.92
CA MET A 153 -10.21 3.24 47.24
C MET A 153 -11.58 3.92 47.39
N PRO A 154 -12.56 3.31 48.09
CA PRO A 154 -13.92 3.87 48.21
C PRO A 154 -13.96 5.31 48.75
N GLY A 155 -13.15 5.62 49.77
CA GLY A 155 -13.06 6.97 50.34
C GLY A 155 -12.37 7.99 49.42
N THR A 156 -11.43 7.55 48.59
CA THR A 156 -10.82 8.42 47.58
C THR A 156 -11.82 8.70 46.46
N TRP A 157 -12.53 7.66 45.99
CA TRP A 157 -13.54 7.77 44.93
C TRP A 157 -14.64 8.78 45.28
N SER A 158 -15.15 8.73 46.51
CA SER A 158 -16.21 9.63 46.96
C SER A 158 -15.80 11.09 47.00
N GLY A 159 -14.49 11.38 47.11
CA GLY A 159 -13.94 12.73 47.04
C GLY A 159 -13.69 13.24 45.62
N THR A 160 -13.89 12.42 44.59
CA THR A 160 -13.69 12.83 43.20
C THR A 160 -14.95 13.51 42.64
N PRO A 161 -14.81 14.39 41.62
CA PRO A 161 -15.95 14.93 40.89
C PRO A 161 -16.86 13.89 40.22
N TRP A 162 -16.38 12.64 40.08
CA TRP A 162 -17.11 11.52 39.45
C TRP A 162 -17.75 10.56 40.45
N ALA A 163 -17.81 10.91 41.74
CA ALA A 163 -18.38 10.07 42.79
C ALA A 163 -19.83 9.61 42.53
N SER A 164 -20.59 10.35 41.71
CA SER A 164 -21.96 9.99 41.29
C SER A 164 -22.02 8.90 40.21
N LYS A 165 -20.88 8.56 39.60
CA LYS A 165 -20.74 7.50 38.61
C LYS A 165 -20.23 6.21 39.27
N SER A 166 -20.36 5.11 38.53
CA SER A 166 -19.76 3.84 38.95
C SER A 166 -18.23 3.94 38.90
N PRO A 167 -17.49 3.49 39.93
CA PRO A 167 -16.03 3.36 39.83
C PRO A 167 -15.62 2.33 38.75
N PHE A 168 -16.55 1.48 38.29
CA PHE A 168 -16.32 0.53 37.20
C PHE A 168 -16.60 1.10 35.80
N ASP A 169 -17.12 2.33 35.70
CA ASP A 169 -17.17 3.04 34.42
C ASP A 169 -15.75 3.47 34.05
N PRO A 170 -15.11 2.89 33.02
CA PRO A 170 -13.73 3.18 32.68
C PRO A 170 -13.51 4.65 32.34
N VAL A 171 -14.51 5.33 31.76
CA VAL A 171 -14.40 6.74 31.38
C VAL A 171 -14.36 7.60 32.63
N ALA A 172 -15.32 7.41 33.53
CA ALA A 172 -15.36 8.15 34.79
C ALA A 172 -14.13 7.85 35.67
N ASN A 173 -13.69 6.60 35.72
CA ASN A 173 -12.53 6.17 36.49
C ASN A 173 -11.23 6.81 35.96
N ALA A 174 -11.01 6.80 34.64
CA ALA A 174 -9.85 7.44 34.02
C ALA A 174 -9.86 8.97 34.18
N GLN A 175 -11.02 9.61 34.03
CA GLN A 175 -11.15 11.06 34.24
C GLN A 175 -10.88 11.44 35.71
N ALA A 176 -11.38 10.64 36.66
CA ALA A 176 -11.07 10.81 38.07
C ALA A 176 -9.57 10.65 38.36
N ALA A 177 -8.90 9.68 37.72
CA ALA A 177 -7.46 9.48 37.85
C ALA A 177 -6.67 10.68 37.29
N ALA A 178 -7.04 11.18 36.10
CA ALA A 178 -6.40 12.35 35.50
C ALA A 178 -6.57 13.60 36.37
N TRP A 179 -7.78 13.82 36.90
CA TRP A 179 -8.03 14.90 37.86
C TRP A 179 -7.16 14.75 39.10
N LEU A 180 -7.16 13.59 39.75
CA LEU A 180 -6.40 13.36 40.97
C LEU A 180 -4.89 13.52 40.74
N TYR A 181 -4.37 13.03 39.60
CA TYR A 181 -3.00 13.23 39.16
C TYR A 181 -2.66 14.71 38.98
N SER A 182 -3.54 15.50 38.33
CA SER A 182 -3.29 16.93 38.11
C SER A 182 -3.25 17.75 39.42
N HIS A 183 -4.03 17.32 40.42
CA HIS A 183 -4.12 18.03 41.71
C HIS A 183 -3.00 17.65 42.69
N TYR A 184 -2.52 16.40 42.65
CA TYR A 184 -1.66 15.87 43.70
C TYR A 184 -0.45 15.08 43.20
N GLY A 185 -0.30 14.93 41.89
CA GLY A 185 0.76 14.16 41.26
C GLY A 185 0.58 12.64 41.35
N PRO A 186 1.60 11.89 40.90
CA PRO A 186 1.55 10.42 40.78
C PRO A 186 1.62 9.68 42.12
N GLY A 187 2.08 10.32 43.20
CA GLY A 187 2.41 9.67 44.48
C GLY A 187 1.22 9.10 45.26
N ARG A 188 0.01 9.17 44.74
CA ARG A 188 -1.19 8.56 45.34
C ARG A 188 -1.39 7.11 44.95
N TRP A 189 -0.69 6.63 43.92
CA TRP A 189 -0.70 5.23 43.51
C TRP A 189 0.55 4.54 44.05
N THR A 190 0.36 3.30 44.51
CA THR A 190 1.48 2.44 44.93
C THR A 190 2.34 2.09 43.72
N CYS A 191 1.69 1.86 42.58
CA CYS A 191 2.36 1.72 41.30
C CYS A 191 2.77 3.09 40.75
N GLN A 192 4.04 3.29 40.45
CA GLN A 192 4.55 4.58 39.96
C GLN A 192 4.67 4.69 38.44
N GLY A 193 4.27 3.63 37.71
CA GLY A 193 4.45 3.54 36.28
C GLY A 193 5.87 3.19 35.87
#